data_AF-A0A800G9M4-F1
#
_entry.id   AF-A0A800G9M4-F1
#
_cell.length_a   1.000
_cell.length_b   1.000
_cell.length_c   1.000
_cell.angle_alpha   90.00
_cell.angle_beta   90.00
_cell.angle_gamma   90.00
#
_symmetry.space_group_name_H-M   'P 1'
#
loop_
_entity.id
_entity.type
_entity.pdbx_description
1 polymer ?
#
loop_
_entity_poly.entity_id
_entity_poly.type
_entity_poly.pdbx_seq_one_letter_code
_entity_poly.pdbx_strand_id
1 'polypeptide(L)'
;MLDEETQQPEDLNEAEETTEETLEEAAGNADAAEATSEDGGEEAAEQPTEGRQRRDRATARVGRSGDVVLEAPTELPPSPRLYEQFKNEIIPAMVREFNYSNPMEVPRLQKIVLNIGVGEALTNGRAIEAATRDLTIISGQKPVVTLARKSIAGFKLREGNPIGTAVTLRGPRMYHFLDRLVNTALPRIRDFRGLARRGLDGRGNYTIGIREQIIFPEIDYNDIDKIRGLQVTIATTAKNDVEAIRLLEMYGMPFIKDTVEA
;
A
#
# COMPACT_ATOMS: atom_id res chain seq x y z
N MET A 1 -25.44 11.02 -70.64
CA MET A 1 -24.23 11.22 -71.45
C MET A 1 -23.12 10.63 -70.59
N LEU A 2 -22.63 9.43 -70.89
CA LEU A 2 -22.01 9.01 -72.16
C LEU A 2 -20.70 9.81 -72.35
N ASP A 3 -19.49 9.25 -72.25
CA ASP A 3 -19.14 7.84 -71.96
C ASP A 3 -18.23 7.75 -70.68
N GLU A 4 -17.15 6.99 -70.48
CA GLU A 4 -16.30 6.11 -71.31
C GLU A 4 -15.71 4.97 -70.42
N GLU A 5 -14.70 4.22 -70.89
CA GLU A 5 -14.43 2.83 -70.44
C GLU A 5 -13.41 2.60 -69.29
N THR A 6 -13.54 1.42 -68.68
CA THR A 6 -12.58 0.75 -67.80
C THR A 6 -11.27 0.35 -68.48
N GLN A 7 -10.14 0.41 -67.76
CA GLN A 7 -9.06 -0.58 -67.90
C GLN A 7 -8.14 -0.66 -66.67
N GLN A 8 -8.09 -1.85 -66.06
CA GLN A 8 -6.87 -2.37 -65.44
C GLN A 8 -6.10 -3.17 -66.50
N PRO A 9 -4.82 -3.50 -66.23
CA PRO A 9 -4.50 -4.93 -66.21
C PRO A 9 -3.81 -5.37 -64.91
N GLU A 10 -3.77 -6.68 -64.72
CA GLU A 10 -3.10 -7.39 -63.63
C GLU A 10 -1.65 -7.76 -64.02
N ASP A 11 -0.95 -8.47 -63.12
CA ASP A 11 0.37 -9.10 -63.29
C ASP A 11 1.58 -8.13 -63.47
N LEU A 12 2.78 -8.39 -62.91
CA LEU A 12 3.40 -9.67 -62.55
C LEU A 12 4.00 -9.70 -61.13
N ASN A 13 4.23 -10.92 -60.65
CA ASN A 13 4.79 -11.26 -59.33
C ASN A 13 6.21 -11.85 -59.46
N GLU A 14 7.26 -11.10 -59.10
CA GLU A 14 8.65 -11.60 -59.11
C GLU A 14 9.58 -10.69 -58.26
N ALA A 15 9.71 -10.97 -56.95
CA ALA A 15 10.68 -10.30 -56.05
C ALA A 15 10.99 -11.04 -54.72
N GLU A 16 10.67 -12.33 -54.58
CA GLU A 16 11.03 -13.14 -53.40
C GLU A 16 12.18 -14.12 -53.70
N GLU A 17 13.40 -13.61 -53.95
CA GLU A 17 14.64 -14.39 -53.79
C GLU A 17 15.88 -13.47 -53.73
N THR A 18 16.65 -13.56 -52.64
CA THR A 18 18.03 -13.06 -52.34
C THR A 18 18.16 -12.18 -51.07
N THR A 19 18.33 -12.83 -49.91
CA THR A 19 19.40 -12.56 -48.89
C THR A 19 19.25 -13.51 -47.69
N GLU A 20 19.44 -14.83 -47.89
CA GLU A 20 19.78 -15.77 -46.80
C GLU A 20 21.24 -16.23 -46.95
N GLU A 21 22.20 -15.32 -46.78
CA GLU A 21 23.62 -15.70 -46.84
C GLU A 21 24.56 -14.75 -46.07
N THR A 22 24.46 -14.72 -44.72
CA THR A 22 25.57 -14.35 -43.81
C THR A 22 25.35 -14.96 -42.42
N LEU A 23 25.86 -16.17 -42.19
CA LEU A 23 26.00 -16.77 -40.86
C LEU A 23 27.32 -17.57 -40.75
N GLU A 24 28.44 -16.86 -40.60
CA GLU A 24 29.69 -17.43 -40.07
C GLU A 24 30.58 -16.33 -39.45
N GLU A 25 31.65 -16.72 -38.76
CA GLU A 25 32.58 -15.87 -37.97
C GLU A 25 32.09 -15.30 -36.62
N ALA A 26 31.82 -16.17 -35.63
CA ALA A 26 31.88 -15.80 -34.20
C ALA A 26 32.22 -16.96 -33.23
N ALA A 27 32.87 -18.04 -33.69
CA ALA A 27 33.22 -19.19 -32.86
C ALA A 27 34.58 -19.76 -33.23
N GLY A 28 35.58 -19.60 -32.35
CA GLY A 28 36.89 -20.23 -32.50
C GLY A 28 38.07 -19.36 -32.06
N ASN A 29 38.46 -19.45 -30.79
CA ASN A 29 39.87 -19.57 -30.45
C ASN A 29 40.04 -20.27 -29.09
N ALA A 30 40.58 -21.50 -29.10
CA ALA A 30 40.91 -22.26 -27.90
C ALA A 30 42.06 -23.24 -28.21
N ASP A 31 43.23 -22.96 -27.63
CA ASP A 31 44.39 -23.85 -27.48
C ASP A 31 45.07 -23.36 -26.19
N ALA A 32 45.16 -24.15 -25.11
CA ALA A 32 46.20 -25.17 -24.83
C ALA A 32 47.59 -24.56 -24.55
N ALA A 33 48.37 -24.97 -23.53
CA ALA A 33 48.15 -25.88 -22.39
C ALA A 33 48.62 -25.15 -21.09
N GLU A 34 48.80 -25.69 -19.88
CA GLU A 34 49.31 -26.99 -19.38
C GLU A 34 48.97 -27.02 -17.85
N ALA A 35 48.09 -27.90 -17.35
CA ALA A 35 48.27 -29.30 -16.94
C ALA A 35 48.63 -29.50 -15.43
N THR A 36 48.44 -30.73 -14.93
CA THR A 36 48.57 -31.21 -13.52
C THR A 36 47.51 -30.71 -12.52
N SER A 37 46.93 -31.55 -11.64
CA SER A 37 46.89 -33.02 -11.59
C SER A 37 45.87 -33.50 -10.55
N GLU A 38 45.11 -34.57 -10.86
CA GLU A 38 44.59 -35.59 -9.93
C GLU A 38 43.62 -35.17 -8.78
N ASP A 39 42.77 -36.03 -8.22
CA ASP A 39 42.05 -37.23 -8.70
C ASP A 39 40.96 -37.55 -7.64
N GLY A 40 40.01 -38.45 -7.97
CA GLY A 40 39.34 -39.29 -6.97
C GLY A 40 38.22 -38.65 -6.13
N GLY A 41 37.19 -39.45 -5.86
CA GLY A 41 36.12 -39.11 -4.92
C GLY A 41 35.91 -40.20 -3.85
N GLU A 42 34.73 -40.13 -3.22
CA GLU A 42 34.15 -41.11 -2.29
C GLU A 42 34.69 -41.19 -0.85
N GLU A 43 33.94 -41.94 -0.04
CA GLU A 43 33.64 -41.70 1.38
C GLU A 43 34.59 -42.43 2.36
N ALA A 44 34.65 -41.97 3.62
CA ALA A 44 34.26 -42.75 4.83
C ALA A 44 35.04 -42.37 6.13
N ALA A 45 34.50 -42.88 7.26
CA ALA A 45 35.19 -43.17 8.53
C ALA A 45 35.82 -42.04 9.37
N GLU A 46 34.99 -41.49 10.28
CA GLU A 46 35.19 -41.55 11.75
C GLU A 46 36.62 -41.48 12.36
N GLN A 47 36.85 -40.49 13.23
CA GLN A 47 37.81 -40.59 14.36
C GLN A 47 37.23 -39.96 15.65
N PRO A 48 37.43 -40.58 16.83
CA PRO A 48 36.87 -40.09 18.11
C PRO A 48 37.85 -39.29 18.99
N THR A 49 37.27 -38.45 19.85
CA THR A 49 37.74 -38.02 21.20
C THR A 49 39.22 -37.67 21.47
N GLU A 50 39.47 -36.47 22.03
CA GLU A 50 40.07 -36.35 23.38
C GLU A 50 40.06 -34.93 24.01
N GLY A 51 40.42 -34.83 25.30
CA GLY A 51 41.53 -33.92 25.65
C GLY A 51 41.26 -32.49 26.15
N ARG A 52 40.11 -32.18 26.75
CA ARG A 52 39.80 -30.86 27.36
C ARG A 52 40.90 -30.34 28.31
N GLN A 53 41.55 -29.20 27.99
CA GLN A 53 42.27 -28.38 29.00
C GLN A 53 42.12 -26.86 28.75
N ARG A 54 41.94 -26.10 29.84
CA ARG A 54 41.78 -24.63 29.83
C ARG A 54 43.14 -23.93 29.76
N ARG A 55 43.17 -22.76 29.12
CA ARG A 55 44.16 -21.71 29.41
C ARG A 55 43.44 -20.37 29.53
N ASP A 56 43.33 -19.87 30.74
CA ASP A 56 42.78 -18.54 31.01
C ASP A 56 43.73 -17.47 30.45
N ARG A 57 43.20 -16.57 29.62
CA ARG A 57 43.93 -15.39 29.15
C ARG A 57 43.04 -14.15 29.29
N ALA A 58 43.20 -13.45 30.39
CA ALA A 58 42.49 -12.20 30.64
C ALA A 58 42.83 -11.16 29.57
N THR A 59 41.81 -10.55 28.99
CA THR A 59 41.91 -9.34 28.17
C THR A 59 41.10 -8.23 28.85
N ALA A 60 41.71 -7.04 28.94
CA ALA A 60 41.18 -5.97 29.76
C ALA A 60 39.88 -5.37 29.17
N ARG A 61 38.84 -5.26 29.99
CA ARG A 61 37.68 -4.42 29.68
C ARG A 61 38.08 -2.95 29.85
N VAL A 62 38.46 -2.30 28.75
CA VAL A 62 38.53 -0.83 28.69
C VAL A 62 37.12 -0.29 28.98
N GLY A 63 36.98 0.51 30.02
CA GLY A 63 35.68 1.05 30.42
C GLY A 63 35.14 2.02 29.38
N ARG A 64 33.98 1.71 28.79
CA ARG A 64 33.17 2.68 28.06
C ARG A 64 32.11 3.22 29.01
N SER A 65 32.41 4.32 29.66
CA SER A 65 31.44 5.07 30.46
C SER A 65 30.26 5.53 29.60
N GLY A 66 29.05 5.47 30.16
CA GLY A 66 27.82 5.81 29.45
C GLY A 66 26.86 4.64 29.27
N ASP A 67 26.54 3.91 30.36
CA ASP A 67 25.28 3.18 30.46
C ASP A 67 24.14 4.21 30.49
N VAL A 68 23.75 4.69 29.30
CA VAL A 68 22.51 5.46 29.13
C VAL A 68 21.38 4.46 29.30
N VAL A 69 20.88 4.36 30.53
CA VAL A 69 19.63 3.67 30.82
C VAL A 69 18.55 4.36 29.99
N LEU A 70 18.14 3.69 28.91
CA LEU A 70 16.96 4.07 28.13
C LEU A 70 15.74 3.75 28.98
N GLU A 71 15.42 4.66 29.90
CA GLU A 71 14.15 4.66 30.62
C GLU A 71 13.03 4.64 29.58
N ALA A 72 12.28 3.54 29.56
CA ALA A 72 11.11 3.44 28.70
C ALA A 72 10.14 4.56 29.09
N PRO A 73 9.52 5.30 28.14
CA PRO A 73 8.59 6.38 28.47
C PRO A 73 7.51 5.91 29.45
N THR A 74 7.60 6.37 30.70
CA THR A 74 6.81 5.89 31.84
C THR A 74 5.32 6.25 31.71
N GLU A 75 5.00 7.22 30.87
CA GLU A 75 3.63 7.63 30.57
C GLU A 75 3.08 6.86 29.36
N LEU A 76 1.95 6.18 29.56
CA LEU A 76 1.17 5.64 28.46
C LEU A 76 0.73 6.79 27.52
N PRO A 77 0.80 6.62 26.19
CA PRO A 77 0.43 7.68 25.27
C PRO A 77 -1.01 8.13 25.52
N PRO A 78 -1.28 9.46 25.51
CA PRO A 78 -2.58 10.00 25.89
C PRO A 78 -3.71 9.43 25.02
N SER A 79 -4.90 9.27 25.60
CA SER A 79 -6.05 8.74 24.88
C SER A 79 -6.39 9.66 23.68
N PRO A 80 -6.69 9.11 22.49
CA PRO A 80 -7.07 9.94 21.36
C PRO A 80 -8.35 10.72 21.65
N ARG A 81 -8.36 12.03 21.34
CA ARG A 81 -9.52 12.93 21.51
C ARG A 81 -10.85 12.30 21.05
N LEU A 82 -10.87 11.74 19.83
CA LEU A 82 -12.06 11.08 19.27
C LEU A 82 -12.51 9.83 20.05
N TYR A 83 -11.62 9.14 20.76
CA TYR A 83 -11.95 7.97 21.57
C TYR A 83 -12.57 8.36 22.92
N GLU A 84 -12.19 9.52 23.47
CA GLU A 84 -12.83 10.11 24.65
C GLU A 84 -14.21 10.66 24.30
N GLN A 85 -14.33 11.41 23.19
CA GLN A 85 -15.63 11.84 22.65
C GLN A 85 -16.54 10.65 22.33
N PHE A 86 -16.01 9.56 21.77
CA PHE A 86 -16.79 8.34 21.53
C PHE A 86 -17.44 7.80 22.80
N LYS A 87 -16.68 7.71 23.91
CA LYS A 87 -17.20 7.26 25.21
C LYS A 87 -18.21 8.23 25.82
N ASN A 88 -17.88 9.51 25.84
CA ASN A 88 -18.56 10.50 26.68
C ASN A 88 -19.79 11.13 25.98
N GLU A 89 -19.75 11.23 24.65
CA GLU A 89 -20.74 11.96 23.85
C GLU A 89 -21.47 11.03 22.86
N ILE A 90 -20.71 10.25 22.06
CA ILE A 90 -21.28 9.49 20.93
C ILE A 90 -22.08 8.27 21.41
N ILE A 91 -21.59 7.49 22.38
CA ILE A 91 -22.35 6.36 22.96
C ILE A 91 -23.70 6.83 23.54
N PRO A 92 -23.78 7.81 24.47
CA PRO A 92 -25.06 8.25 25.01
C PRO A 92 -25.93 9.00 23.99
N ALA A 93 -25.39 9.52 22.89
CA ALA A 93 -26.19 10.00 21.76
C ALA A 93 -26.82 8.83 20.97
N MET A 94 -26.02 7.87 20.51
CA MET A 94 -26.49 6.69 19.76
C MET A 94 -27.53 5.88 20.53
N VAL A 95 -27.35 5.68 21.85
CA VAL A 95 -28.33 4.98 22.70
C VAL A 95 -29.66 5.73 22.79
N ARG A 96 -29.66 7.08 22.82
CA ARG A 96 -30.91 7.87 22.83
C ARG A 96 -31.59 7.93 21.46
N GLU A 97 -30.81 7.91 20.37
CA GLU A 97 -31.34 8.10 19.02
C GLU A 97 -31.87 6.80 18.40
N PHE A 98 -31.20 5.67 18.64
CA PHE A 98 -31.58 4.34 18.12
C PHE A 98 -32.17 3.40 19.20
N ASN A 99 -32.28 3.85 20.45
CA ASN A 99 -32.90 3.14 21.57
C ASN A 99 -32.35 1.70 21.79
N TYR A 100 -31.03 1.52 21.67
CA TYR A 100 -30.35 0.22 21.86
C TYR A 100 -30.61 -0.37 23.25
N SER A 101 -30.89 -1.67 23.29
CA SER A 101 -31.14 -2.42 24.54
C SER A 101 -29.86 -2.60 25.38
N ASN A 102 -28.70 -2.60 24.75
CA ASN A 102 -27.41 -2.81 25.40
C ASN A 102 -26.36 -1.79 24.87
N PRO A 103 -25.66 -1.02 25.72
CA PRO A 103 -24.61 -0.09 25.29
C PRO A 103 -23.49 -0.72 24.44
N MET A 104 -23.28 -2.03 24.53
CA MET A 104 -22.31 -2.78 23.71
C MET A 104 -22.78 -3.07 22.27
N GLU A 105 -24.05 -2.80 21.95
CA GLU A 105 -24.59 -2.87 20.58
C GLU A 105 -24.26 -1.62 19.76
N VAL A 106 -23.86 -0.51 20.42
CA VAL A 106 -23.54 0.76 19.76
C VAL A 106 -22.42 0.56 18.72
N PRO A 107 -22.64 0.98 17.46
CA PRO A 107 -21.63 0.92 16.42
C PRO A 107 -20.30 1.59 16.80
N ARG A 108 -19.20 0.92 16.49
CA ARG A 108 -17.83 1.40 16.71
C ARG A 108 -16.97 1.24 15.47
N LEU A 109 -15.92 2.05 15.37
CA LEU A 109 -14.90 1.92 14.34
C LEU A 109 -14.05 0.66 14.61
N GLN A 110 -13.94 -0.24 13.63
CA GLN A 110 -13.19 -1.50 13.75
C GLN A 110 -11.76 -1.36 13.20
N LYS A 111 -11.63 -0.70 12.05
CA LYS A 111 -10.37 -0.45 11.34
C LYS A 111 -10.58 0.65 10.31
N ILE A 112 -9.51 1.36 9.96
CA ILE A 112 -9.44 2.15 8.72
C ILE A 112 -8.40 1.50 7.82
N VAL A 113 -8.74 1.27 6.55
CA VAL A 113 -7.83 0.74 5.53
C VAL A 113 -7.54 1.85 4.53
N LEU A 114 -6.25 2.10 4.31
CA LEU A 114 -5.74 3.02 3.30
C LEU A 114 -5.15 2.19 2.15
N ASN A 115 -5.46 2.56 0.91
CA ASN A 115 -5.03 1.82 -0.28
C ASN A 115 -4.69 2.78 -1.44
N ILE A 116 -3.49 2.65 -2.02
CA ILE A 116 -3.08 3.35 -3.25
C ILE A 116 -2.82 2.30 -4.33
N GLY A 117 -3.54 2.41 -5.45
CA GLY A 117 -3.26 1.65 -6.67
C GLY A 117 -2.27 2.42 -7.56
N VAL A 118 -1.13 1.80 -7.88
CA VAL A 118 -0.03 2.38 -8.64
C VAL A 118 0.12 1.59 -9.94
N GLY A 119 -0.75 1.82 -10.93
CA GLY A 119 -0.68 1.10 -12.22
C GLY A 119 0.67 1.25 -12.96
N GLU A 120 1.37 2.34 -12.68
CA GLU A 120 2.73 2.66 -13.18
C GLU A 120 3.84 1.79 -12.57
N ALA A 121 3.54 1.03 -11.50
CA ALA A 121 4.47 0.09 -10.87
C ALA A 121 5.08 -0.91 -11.86
N LEU A 122 4.31 -1.26 -12.91
CA LEU A 122 4.71 -2.19 -13.96
C LEU A 122 5.82 -1.63 -14.89
N THR A 123 5.99 -0.31 -14.95
CA THR A 123 7.02 0.36 -15.77
C THR A 123 8.08 1.07 -14.93
N ASN A 124 7.75 1.47 -13.69
CA ASN A 124 8.69 2.13 -12.78
C ASN A 124 8.51 1.62 -11.34
N GLY A 125 9.43 0.76 -10.89
CA GLY A 125 9.43 0.22 -9.53
C GLY A 125 9.54 1.29 -8.42
N ARG A 126 10.22 2.43 -8.69
CA ARG A 126 10.38 3.53 -7.72
C ARG A 126 9.04 4.19 -7.36
N ALA A 127 8.02 4.09 -8.22
CA ALA A 127 6.68 4.60 -7.92
C ALA A 127 6.02 3.88 -6.72
N ILE A 128 6.37 2.60 -6.48
CA ILE A 128 5.93 1.86 -5.29
C ILE A 128 6.66 2.36 -4.04
N GLU A 129 7.97 2.62 -4.15
CA GLU A 129 8.80 3.11 -3.04
C GLU A 129 8.33 4.50 -2.59
N ALA A 130 8.07 5.40 -3.54
CA ALA A 130 7.46 6.71 -3.29
C ALA A 130 6.07 6.57 -2.61
N ALA A 131 5.13 5.81 -3.19
CA ALA A 131 3.82 5.60 -2.58
C ALA A 131 3.89 4.94 -1.18
N THR A 132 4.91 4.09 -0.94
CA THR A 132 5.17 3.50 0.38
C THR A 132 5.67 4.56 1.37
N ARG A 133 6.53 5.49 0.95
CA ARG A 133 7.01 6.62 1.74
C ARG A 133 5.86 7.56 2.12
N ASP A 134 5.06 7.99 1.15
CA ASP A 134 3.88 8.85 1.35
C ASP A 134 2.91 8.25 2.37
N LEU A 135 2.50 6.99 2.19
CA LEU A 135 1.62 6.31 3.14
C LEU A 135 2.28 6.09 4.51
N THR A 136 3.60 5.90 4.59
CA THR A 136 4.32 5.79 5.88
C THR A 136 4.21 7.10 6.65
N ILE A 137 4.40 8.24 5.97
CA ILE A 137 4.30 9.60 6.54
C ILE A 137 2.86 9.87 6.98
N ILE A 138 1.87 9.69 6.09
CA ILE A 138 0.45 9.94 6.38
C ILE A 138 -0.05 9.08 7.55
N SER A 139 0.30 7.78 7.58
CA SER A 139 -0.29 6.82 8.51
C SER A 139 0.52 6.54 9.77
N GLY A 140 1.79 6.98 9.82
CA GLY A 140 2.75 6.64 10.88
C GLY A 140 3.12 5.16 10.94
N GLN A 141 2.81 4.38 9.89
CA GLN A 141 2.92 2.92 9.86
C GLN A 141 3.44 2.45 8.50
N LYS A 142 4.43 1.55 8.49
CA LYS A 142 4.96 0.97 7.25
C LYS A 142 3.85 0.22 6.49
N PRO A 143 3.54 0.57 5.23
CA PRO A 143 2.58 -0.14 4.40
C PRO A 143 3.06 -1.54 3.99
N VAL A 144 2.11 -2.35 3.51
CA VAL A 144 2.37 -3.61 2.82
C VAL A 144 2.18 -3.38 1.33
N VAL A 145 3.16 -3.79 0.51
CA VAL A 145 3.06 -3.78 -0.95
C VAL A 145 2.08 -4.88 -1.39
N THR A 146 1.11 -4.55 -2.22
CA THR A 146 0.10 -5.49 -2.71
C THR A 146 0.50 -6.09 -4.05
N LEU A 147 0.55 -7.43 -4.10
CA LEU A 147 0.95 -8.19 -5.28
C LEU A 147 -0.26 -8.70 -6.08
N ALA A 148 -0.05 -8.89 -7.38
CA ALA A 148 -1.00 -9.50 -8.29
C ALA A 148 -1.31 -10.95 -7.89
N ARG A 149 -2.60 -11.27 -7.73
CA ARG A 149 -3.10 -12.64 -7.45
C ARG A 149 -3.45 -13.45 -8.71
N LYS A 150 -3.45 -12.81 -9.89
CA LYS A 150 -3.79 -13.41 -11.18
C LYS A 150 -3.07 -12.63 -12.29
N SER A 151 -2.56 -13.35 -13.28
CA SER A 151 -2.11 -12.76 -14.55
C SER A 151 -3.32 -12.31 -15.38
N ILE A 152 -3.30 -11.08 -15.93
CA ILE A 152 -4.35 -10.52 -16.78
C ILE A 152 -3.70 -9.75 -17.93
N ALA A 153 -3.77 -10.32 -19.15
CA ALA A 153 -3.10 -9.78 -20.33
C ALA A 153 -3.54 -8.35 -20.69
N GLY A 154 -4.83 -8.02 -20.54
CA GLY A 154 -5.36 -6.68 -20.83
C GLY A 154 -4.78 -5.55 -19.96
N PHE A 155 -4.28 -5.88 -18.77
CA PHE A 155 -3.56 -4.94 -17.89
C PHE A 155 -2.04 -5.13 -17.94
N LYS A 156 -1.53 -5.94 -18.89
CA LYS A 156 -0.12 -6.37 -19.01
C LYS A 156 0.44 -6.96 -17.71
N LEU A 157 -0.44 -7.55 -16.90
CA LEU A 157 -0.19 -7.95 -15.52
C LEU A 157 0.18 -9.44 -15.44
N ARG A 158 1.25 -9.76 -14.71
CA ARG A 158 1.60 -11.14 -14.31
C ARG A 158 1.38 -11.31 -12.80
N GLU A 159 1.06 -12.53 -12.39
CA GLU A 159 0.99 -12.90 -10.97
C GLU A 159 2.33 -12.60 -10.24
N GLY A 160 2.26 -12.21 -8.97
CA GLY A 160 3.42 -11.78 -8.20
C GLY A 160 3.88 -10.34 -8.45
N ASN A 161 3.52 -9.69 -9.56
CA ASN A 161 3.87 -8.29 -9.81
C ASN A 161 3.31 -7.37 -8.71
N PRO A 162 4.09 -6.42 -8.16
CA PRO A 162 3.56 -5.39 -7.27
C PRO A 162 2.70 -4.38 -8.03
N ILE A 163 1.54 -4.00 -7.47
CA ILE A 163 0.56 -3.10 -8.10
C ILE A 163 0.27 -1.87 -7.22
N GLY A 164 0.44 -1.97 -5.91
CA GLY A 164 0.02 -0.91 -5.01
C GLY A 164 0.53 -1.07 -3.59
N THR A 165 0.02 -0.24 -2.69
CA THR A 165 0.40 -0.19 -1.29
C THR A 165 -0.84 -0.03 -0.41
N ALA A 166 -0.90 -0.79 0.67
CA ALA A 166 -2.03 -0.77 1.59
C ALA A 166 -1.57 -0.81 3.05
N VAL A 167 -2.29 -0.09 3.92
CA VAL A 167 -2.04 -0.08 5.36
C VAL A 167 -3.35 -0.13 6.13
N THR A 168 -3.42 -0.98 7.16
CA THR A 168 -4.59 -1.11 8.04
C THR A 168 -4.27 -0.50 9.40
N LEU A 169 -5.02 0.54 9.76
CA LEU A 169 -4.95 1.24 11.04
C LEU A 169 -6.02 0.70 11.99
N ARG A 170 -5.62 0.50 13.25
CA ARG A 170 -6.46 0.05 14.37
C ARG A 170 -6.02 0.76 15.66
N GLY A 171 -6.85 0.70 16.70
CA GLY A 171 -6.52 1.28 18.01
C GLY A 171 -6.25 2.80 17.92
N PRO A 172 -5.33 3.36 18.73
CA PRO A 172 -5.09 4.81 18.76
C PRO A 172 -4.78 5.44 17.40
N ARG A 173 -3.94 4.77 16.58
CA ARG A 173 -3.51 5.26 15.25
C ARG A 173 -4.69 5.50 14.30
N MET A 174 -5.74 4.70 14.40
CA MET A 174 -6.97 4.86 13.62
C MET A 174 -7.70 6.17 13.97
N TYR A 175 -7.81 6.50 15.26
CA TYR A 175 -8.44 7.74 15.72
C TYR A 175 -7.58 8.96 15.37
N HIS A 176 -6.26 8.91 15.55
CA HIS A 176 -5.37 10.02 15.13
C HIS A 176 -5.31 10.23 13.61
N PHE A 177 -5.57 9.19 12.80
CA PHE A 177 -5.75 9.36 11.36
C PHE A 177 -7.11 9.99 11.03
N LEU A 178 -8.20 9.52 11.64
CA LEU A 178 -9.54 10.07 11.39
C LEU A 178 -9.63 11.55 11.82
N ASP A 179 -9.02 11.92 12.94
CA ASP A 179 -9.00 13.31 13.43
C ASP A 179 -8.30 14.26 12.44
N ARG A 180 -7.12 13.86 11.93
CA ARG A 180 -6.39 14.61 10.89
C ARG A 180 -7.13 14.62 9.55
N LEU A 181 -7.79 13.52 9.18
CA LEU A 181 -8.61 13.43 7.97
C LEU A 181 -9.74 14.47 8.02
N VAL A 182 -10.54 14.46 9.09
CA VAL A 182 -11.70 15.34 9.27
C VAL A 182 -11.29 16.81 9.43
N ASN A 183 -10.39 17.10 10.36
CA ASN A 183 -10.07 18.48 10.76
C ASN A 183 -9.15 19.19 9.75
N THR A 184 -8.25 18.46 9.09
CA THR A 184 -7.14 19.08 8.34
C THR A 184 -7.14 18.71 6.86
N ALA A 185 -7.39 17.44 6.51
CA ALA A 185 -7.24 16.98 5.13
C ALA A 185 -8.50 17.23 4.27
N LEU A 186 -9.70 16.95 4.78
CA LEU A 186 -10.95 17.20 4.03
C LEU A 186 -11.14 18.69 3.65
N PRO A 187 -10.90 19.69 4.53
CA PRO A 187 -11.02 21.10 4.15
C PRO A 187 -9.98 21.59 3.13
N ARG A 188 -8.91 20.82 2.89
CA ARG A 188 -7.87 21.11 1.88
C ARG A 188 -8.21 20.56 0.49
N ILE A 189 -9.27 19.78 0.34
CA ILE A 189 -9.74 19.31 -0.97
C ILE A 189 -10.22 20.51 -1.80
N ARG A 190 -9.71 20.66 -3.03
CA ARG A 190 -10.21 21.67 -3.97
C ARG A 190 -11.69 21.44 -4.28
N ASP A 191 -12.47 22.51 -4.26
CA ASP A 191 -13.93 22.53 -4.46
C ASP A 191 -14.71 21.62 -3.48
N PHE A 192 -14.26 21.52 -2.23
CA PHE A 192 -14.90 20.67 -1.22
C PHE A 192 -16.33 21.13 -0.87
N ARG A 193 -17.33 20.34 -1.28
CA ARG A 193 -18.76 20.55 -0.97
C ARG A 193 -19.27 19.69 0.19
N GLY A 194 -18.40 18.92 0.83
CA GLY A 194 -18.76 17.80 1.70
C GLY A 194 -18.60 16.45 1.03
N LEU A 195 -18.80 15.39 1.82
CA LEU A 195 -18.69 13.99 1.40
C LEU A 195 -20.05 13.41 0.96
N ALA A 196 -20.05 12.65 -0.13
CA ALA A 196 -21.26 11.99 -0.62
C ALA A 196 -21.65 10.79 0.25
N ARG A 197 -22.91 10.73 0.69
CA ARG A 197 -23.47 9.59 1.46
C ARG A 197 -23.49 8.29 0.66
N ARG A 198 -23.51 8.34 -0.68
CA ARG A 198 -23.42 7.20 -1.61
C ARG A 198 -22.07 6.43 -1.63
N GLY A 199 -21.22 6.61 -0.61
CA GLY A 199 -19.97 5.87 -0.41
C GLY A 199 -20.09 4.67 0.55
N LEU A 200 -21.32 4.34 0.97
CA LEU A 200 -21.62 3.21 1.86
C LEU A 200 -21.82 1.90 1.08
N ASP A 201 -21.68 0.76 1.77
CA ASP A 201 -21.75 -0.59 1.19
C ASP A 201 -23.06 -1.36 1.48
N GLY A 202 -24.08 -0.72 2.06
CA GLY A 202 -25.30 -1.39 2.53
C GLY A 202 -25.11 -2.21 3.81
N ARG A 203 -23.93 -2.13 4.45
CA ARG A 203 -23.54 -2.87 5.67
C ARG A 203 -22.75 -1.98 6.62
N GLY A 204 -22.95 -0.66 6.55
CA GLY A 204 -22.36 0.31 7.47
C GLY A 204 -20.86 0.52 7.36
N ASN A 205 -20.20 0.09 6.28
CA ASN A 205 -18.82 0.46 5.96
C ASN A 205 -18.81 1.61 4.95
N TYR A 206 -17.90 2.56 5.13
CA TYR A 206 -17.84 3.78 4.32
C TYR A 206 -16.52 3.88 3.58
N THR A 207 -16.54 4.14 2.27
CA THR A 207 -15.34 4.30 1.44
C THR A 207 -15.37 5.63 0.70
N ILE A 208 -14.25 6.37 0.79
CA ILE A 208 -14.01 7.60 0.02
C ILE A 208 -12.82 7.42 -0.92
N GLY A 209 -12.96 7.97 -2.13
CA GLY A 209 -11.87 8.12 -3.10
C GLY A 209 -11.35 9.55 -3.09
N ILE A 210 -10.10 9.72 -2.64
CA ILE A 210 -9.37 10.98 -2.61
C ILE A 210 -8.48 11.00 -3.86
N ARG A 211 -8.52 12.08 -4.64
CA ARG A 211 -7.85 12.14 -5.95
C ARG A 211 -6.35 12.45 -5.88
N GLU A 212 -5.93 13.12 -4.81
CA GLU A 212 -4.62 13.78 -4.71
C GLU A 212 -4.10 13.62 -3.27
N GLN A 213 -2.87 13.10 -3.05
CA GLN A 213 -2.35 12.90 -1.68
C GLN A 213 -1.90 14.19 -0.99
N ILE A 214 -1.77 15.30 -1.73
CA ILE A 214 -1.34 16.64 -1.25
C ILE A 214 -2.28 17.29 -0.21
N ILE A 215 -3.45 16.71 0.04
CA ILE A 215 -4.37 17.22 1.07
C ILE A 215 -3.83 17.02 2.49
N PHE A 216 -2.89 16.08 2.68
CA PHE A 216 -2.26 15.83 3.98
C PHE A 216 -1.11 16.82 4.21
N PRO A 217 -1.12 17.61 5.29
CA PRO A 217 -0.08 18.61 5.58
C PRO A 217 1.31 18.00 5.81
N GLU A 218 1.41 16.69 6.05
CA GLU A 218 2.67 15.99 6.30
C GLU A 218 3.44 15.67 5.01
N ILE A 219 2.84 15.83 3.83
CA ILE A 219 3.50 15.64 2.54
C ILE A 219 3.99 17.01 2.01
N ASP A 220 5.30 17.15 1.80
CA ASP A 220 5.87 18.29 1.08
C ASP A 220 5.60 18.12 -0.42
N TYR A 221 5.09 19.19 -1.06
CA TYR A 221 4.81 19.24 -2.49
C TYR A 221 6.06 19.00 -3.36
N ASN A 222 7.25 19.39 -2.87
CA ASN A 222 8.51 19.30 -3.62
C ASN A 222 9.07 17.87 -3.69
N ASP A 223 8.66 16.98 -2.77
CA ASP A 223 9.17 15.61 -2.65
C ASP A 223 8.37 14.59 -3.49
N ILE A 224 7.31 15.02 -4.17
CA ILE A 224 6.33 14.18 -4.89
C ILE A 224 6.77 13.95 -6.34
N ASP A 225 6.86 12.68 -6.77
CA ASP A 225 7.09 12.33 -8.18
C ASP A 225 5.86 12.56 -9.05
N LYS A 226 4.68 12.22 -8.53
CA LYS A 226 3.39 12.35 -9.20
C LYS A 226 2.23 12.41 -8.19
N ILE A 227 1.19 13.16 -8.55
CA ILE A 227 -0.10 13.16 -7.84
C ILE A 227 -0.77 11.79 -8.00
N ARG A 228 -1.10 11.14 -6.88
CA ARG A 228 -1.64 9.77 -6.80
C ARG A 228 -2.92 9.77 -5.97
N GLY A 229 -3.89 8.95 -6.40
CA GLY A 229 -5.17 8.79 -5.70
C GLY A 229 -5.08 7.85 -4.50
N LEU A 230 -5.75 8.20 -3.42
CA LEU A 230 -5.85 7.41 -2.19
C LEU A 230 -7.30 6.95 -1.96
N GLN A 231 -7.49 5.67 -1.65
CA GLN A 231 -8.76 5.15 -1.15
C GLN A 231 -8.69 4.99 0.37
N VAL A 232 -9.74 5.43 1.05
CA VAL A 232 -9.90 5.31 2.51
C VAL A 232 -11.21 4.57 2.79
N THR A 233 -11.11 3.34 3.31
CA THR A 233 -12.26 2.54 3.75
C THR A 233 -12.31 2.51 5.27
N ILE A 234 -13.33 3.13 5.85
CA ILE A 234 -13.66 3.11 7.27
C ILE A 234 -14.62 1.94 7.50
N ALA A 235 -14.15 0.89 8.18
CA ALA A 235 -14.99 -0.24 8.54
C ALA A 235 -15.55 -0.07 9.96
N THR A 236 -16.86 -0.23 10.12
CA THR A 236 -17.56 -0.08 11.40
C THR A 236 -18.16 -1.41 11.87
N THR A 237 -18.88 -1.40 12.98
CA THR A 237 -19.72 -2.52 13.43
C THR A 237 -21.22 -2.23 13.34
N ALA A 238 -21.61 -1.17 12.61
CA ALA A 238 -23.02 -0.92 12.30
C ALA A 238 -23.59 -2.06 11.45
N LYS A 239 -24.90 -2.30 11.56
CA LYS A 239 -25.61 -3.24 10.67
C LYS A 239 -26.21 -2.50 9.48
N ASN A 240 -26.60 -1.26 9.70
CA ASN A 240 -27.35 -0.43 8.76
C ASN A 240 -26.56 0.83 8.39
N ASP A 241 -26.72 1.29 7.15
CA ASP A 241 -26.06 2.49 6.63
C ASP A 241 -26.47 3.77 7.37
N VAL A 242 -27.72 3.86 7.86
CA VAL A 242 -28.22 4.98 8.66
C VAL A 242 -27.42 5.15 9.96
N GLU A 243 -27.18 4.05 10.68
CA GLU A 243 -26.38 4.03 11.90
C GLU A 243 -24.93 4.46 11.62
N ALA A 244 -24.37 4.03 10.49
CA ALA A 244 -23.00 4.35 10.08
C ALA A 244 -22.82 5.81 9.65
N ILE A 245 -23.75 6.38 8.87
CA ILE A 245 -23.78 7.82 8.58
C ILE A 245 -23.81 8.58 9.90
N ARG A 246 -24.72 8.22 10.80
CA ARG A 246 -24.96 8.96 12.03
C ARG A 246 -23.78 8.89 13.01
N LEU A 247 -23.13 7.74 13.09
CA LEU A 247 -21.85 7.57 13.79
C LEU A 247 -20.76 8.49 13.21
N LEU A 248 -20.61 8.53 11.88
CA LEU A 248 -19.58 9.32 11.20
C LEU A 248 -19.86 10.83 11.28
N GLU A 249 -21.12 11.26 11.19
CA GLU A 249 -21.54 12.65 11.46
C GLU A 249 -21.14 13.10 12.87
N MET A 250 -21.28 12.24 13.88
CA MET A 250 -20.84 12.54 15.25
C MET A 250 -19.32 12.51 15.45
N TYR A 251 -18.56 11.82 14.60
CA TYR A 251 -17.11 12.01 14.47
C TYR A 251 -16.73 13.29 13.68
N GLY A 252 -17.71 14.12 13.30
CA GLY A 252 -17.50 15.38 12.60
C GLY A 252 -17.34 15.27 11.08
N MET A 253 -17.60 14.10 10.48
CA MET A 253 -17.47 13.93 9.03
C MET A 253 -18.48 14.84 8.29
N PRO A 254 -18.02 15.80 7.47
CA PRO A 254 -18.89 16.77 6.81
C PRO A 254 -19.55 16.13 5.58
N PHE A 255 -20.68 15.47 5.77
CA PHE A 255 -21.49 14.96 4.65
C PHE A 255 -22.22 16.09 3.92
N ILE A 256 -22.41 15.90 2.61
CA ILE A 256 -23.39 16.66 1.84
C ILE A 256 -24.76 16.34 2.44
N LYS A 257 -25.50 17.37 2.86
CA LYS A 257 -26.92 17.22 3.16
C LYS A 257 -27.64 17.03 1.83
N ASP A 258 -28.29 15.90 1.66
CA ASP A 258 -29.18 15.68 0.53
C ASP A 258 -30.35 16.67 0.67
N THR A 259 -30.31 17.80 -0.05
CA THR A 259 -31.48 18.63 -0.30
C THR A 259 -32.41 17.83 -1.20
N VAL A 260 -33.28 17.04 -0.57
CA VAL A 260 -34.44 16.45 -1.22
C VAL A 260 -35.31 17.62 -1.68
N GLU A 261 -35.29 17.88 -2.99
CA GLU A 261 -36.28 18.72 -3.65
C GLU A 261 -37.65 18.03 -3.50
N ALA A 262 -38.68 18.82 -3.20
CA ALA A 262 -40.02 18.37 -2.81
C ALA A 262 -41.08 18.75 -3.85
#